data_AF-A0A1H3HD16-F1
#
_entry.id   AF-A0A1H3HD16-F1
#
_cell.length_a   1.000
_cell.length_b   1.000
_cell.length_c   1.000
_cell.angle_alpha   90.00
_cell.angle_beta   90.00
_cell.angle_gamma   90.00
#
_symmetry.space_group_name_H-M   'P 1'
#
loop_
_entity.id
_entity.type
_entity.pdbx_description
1 polymer ?
#
loop_
_entity_poly.entity_id
_entity_poly.type
_entity_poly.pdbx_seq_one_letter_code
_entity_poly.pdbx_strand_id
1 'polypeptide(L)'
;MKAKVKIELYSGKIRQLEGAWTKALEMAAEAIYSDVIASQIVPFDVGTLEGSGYVKVDGQTAHIVFDTPYARRLYFHPEYNFRQDKNPNARGRWMDDYQVGYPKEGIALEAQKIYFKKNAGGLVK
;
A
#
# COMPACT_ATOMS: atom_id res chain seq x y z
N MET A 1 -49.35 3.32 1.31
CA MET A 1 -48.86 3.75 2.64
C MET A 1 -47.51 4.46 2.46
N LYS A 2 -47.34 5.67 3.01
CA LYS A 2 -46.05 6.38 3.07
C LYS A 2 -45.56 6.34 4.51
N ALA A 3 -44.43 5.69 4.77
CA ALA A 3 -43.77 5.71 6.07
C ALA A 3 -42.82 6.91 6.15
N LYS A 4 -42.88 7.67 7.25
CA LYS A 4 -41.98 8.79 7.52
C LYS A 4 -40.95 8.34 8.56
N VAL A 5 -39.69 8.22 8.17
CA VAL A 5 -38.59 7.81 9.05
C VAL A 5 -37.71 9.03 9.31
N LYS A 6 -37.38 9.27 10.58
CA LYS A 6 -36.39 10.29 11.01
C LYS A 6 -35.10 9.56 11.37
N ILE A 7 -33.99 9.93 10.74
CA ILE A 7 -32.66 9.38 11.01
C ILE A 7 -31.80 10.49 11.63
N GLU A 8 -31.07 10.18 12.70
CA GLU A 8 -30.10 11.06 13.34
C GLU A 8 -28.70 10.50 13.14
N LEU A 9 -27.80 11.31 12.55
CA LEU A 9 -26.43 10.92 12.24
C LEU A 9 -25.45 11.70 13.12
N TYR A 10 -24.50 10.99 13.73
CA TYR A 10 -23.42 11.58 14.50
C TYR A 10 -22.27 12.01 13.59
N SER A 11 -22.41 13.18 12.95
CA SER A 11 -21.45 13.71 11.96
C SER A 11 -19.99 13.71 12.44
N GLY A 12 -19.74 14.03 13.71
CA GLY A 12 -18.39 14.01 14.29
C GLY A 12 -17.77 12.61 14.34
N LYS A 13 -18.57 11.58 14.63
CA LYS A 13 -18.11 10.18 14.65
C LYS A 13 -17.90 9.64 13.24
N ILE A 14 -18.73 10.07 12.28
CA ILE A 14 -18.55 9.74 10.87
C ILE A 14 -17.23 10.30 10.36
N ARG A 15 -16.93 11.58 10.61
CA ARG A 15 -15.63 12.18 10.23
C ARG A 15 -14.43 11.49 10.90
N GLN A 16 -14.60 11.05 12.15
CA GLN A 16 -13.57 10.28 12.85
C GLN A 16 -13.29 8.95 12.13
N LEU A 17 -14.33 8.25 11.69
CA LEU A 17 -14.20 7.01 10.92
C LEU A 17 -13.55 7.26 9.55
N GLU A 18 -13.95 8.32 8.85
CA GLU A 18 -13.34 8.70 7.56
C GLU A 18 -11.85 9.00 7.71
N GLY A 19 -11.46 9.81 8.69
CA GLY A 19 -10.05 10.10 8.96
C GLY A 19 -9.26 8.86 9.40
N ALA A 20 -9.86 8.00 10.22
CA ALA A 20 -9.26 6.74 10.63
C ALA A 20 -9.03 5.80 9.44
N TRP A 21 -9.97 5.77 8.49
CA TRP A 21 -9.90 4.99 7.26
C TRP A 21 -8.76 5.47 6.36
N THR A 22 -8.70 6.77 6.05
CA THR A 22 -7.64 7.34 5.21
C THR A 22 -6.26 7.08 5.81
N LYS A 23 -6.10 7.27 7.12
CA LYS A 23 -4.83 7.01 7.81
C LYS A 23 -4.47 5.52 7.84
N ALA A 24 -5.47 4.64 7.97
CA ALA A 24 -5.24 3.20 7.90
C ALA A 24 -4.81 2.74 6.50
N LEU A 25 -5.38 3.34 5.46
CA LEU A 25 -5.00 3.10 4.07
C LEU A 25 -3.55 3.51 3.81
N GLU A 26 -3.14 4.69 4.27
CA GLU A 26 -1.75 5.17 4.19
C GLU A 26 -0.78 4.17 4.84
N MET A 27 -1.06 3.78 6.09
CA MET A 27 -0.19 2.85 6.81
C MET A 27 -0.18 1.43 6.22
N ALA A 28 -1.26 1.01 5.56
CA ALA A 28 -1.27 -0.26 4.83
C ALA A 28 -0.37 -0.22 3.59
N ALA A 29 -0.38 0.89 2.84
CA ALA A 29 0.53 1.08 1.72
C ALA A 29 2.00 1.18 2.19
N GLU A 30 2.26 1.85 3.31
CA GLU A 30 3.60 1.90 3.93
C GLU A 30 4.09 0.53 4.40
N ALA A 31 3.18 -0.33 4.89
CA ALA A 31 3.52 -1.69 5.27
C ALA A 31 3.96 -2.52 4.05
N ILE A 32 3.24 -2.41 2.92
CA ILE A 32 3.66 -3.03 1.66
C ILE A 32 5.00 -2.47 1.20
N TYR A 33 5.16 -1.14 1.18
CA TYR A 33 6.40 -0.51 0.74
C TYR A 33 7.59 -0.98 1.59
N SER A 34 7.44 -1.01 2.91
CA SER A 34 8.46 -1.51 3.83
C SER A 34 8.82 -2.98 3.56
N ASP A 35 7.84 -3.83 3.29
CA ASP A 35 8.07 -5.24 2.96
C ASP A 35 8.76 -5.43 1.60
N VAL A 36 8.47 -4.57 0.61
CA VAL A 36 9.16 -4.56 -0.68
C VAL A 36 10.66 -4.31 -0.51
N ILE A 37 11.02 -3.31 0.30
CA ILE A 37 12.42 -2.97 0.60
C ILE A 37 13.08 -4.10 1.39
N ALA A 38 12.43 -4.58 2.45
CA ALA A 38 12.93 -5.66 3.29
C ALA A 38 13.13 -6.99 2.53
N SER A 39 12.30 -7.24 1.52
CA SER A 39 12.41 -8.45 0.68
C SER A 39 13.57 -8.37 -0.33
N GLN A 40 14.21 -7.21 -0.50
CA GLN A 40 15.33 -7.00 -1.41
C GLN A 40 15.01 -7.45 -2.86
N ILE A 41 13.81 -7.12 -3.34
CA ILE A 41 13.29 -7.55 -4.66
C ILE A 41 13.37 -6.46 -5.74
N VAL A 42 13.63 -5.21 -5.36
CA VAL A 42 13.75 -4.08 -6.29
C VAL A 42 15.14 -4.10 -6.94
N PRO A 43 15.26 -3.89 -8.27
CA PRO A 43 16.56 -3.75 -8.92
C PRO A 43 17.45 -2.68 -8.27
N PHE A 44 18.65 -3.08 -7.85
CA PHE A 44 19.53 -2.21 -7.07
C PHE A 44 20.92 -2.12 -7.70
N ASP A 45 21.23 -0.97 -8.28
CA ASP A 45 22.61 -0.62 -8.63
C ASP A 45 23.25 0.29 -7.58
N VAL A 46 22.98 1.59 -7.68
CA VAL A 46 23.40 2.62 -6.73
C VAL A 46 22.26 3.05 -5.80
N GLY A 47 21.12 2.35 -5.85
CA GLY A 47 19.94 2.63 -5.03
C GLY A 47 18.97 3.66 -5.60
N THR A 48 19.20 4.25 -6.77
CA THR A 48 18.33 5.31 -7.32
C THR A 48 16.88 4.86 -7.54
N LEU A 49 16.65 3.64 -8.01
CA LEU A 49 15.29 3.12 -8.19
C LEU A 49 14.58 2.95 -6.84
N GLU A 50 15.21 2.21 -5.94
CA GLU A 50 14.65 1.90 -4.62
C GLU A 50 14.43 3.18 -3.80
N GLY A 51 15.40 4.08 -3.76
CA GLY A 51 15.32 5.36 -3.05
C GLY A 51 14.36 6.39 -3.66
N SER A 52 13.88 6.16 -4.88
CA SER A 52 12.78 6.95 -5.48
C SER A 52 11.39 6.47 -5.03
N GLY A 53 11.33 5.40 -4.24
CA GLY A 53 10.10 4.79 -3.74
C GLY A 53 9.42 5.65 -2.69
N TYR A 54 8.10 5.87 -2.81
CA TYR A 54 7.31 6.52 -1.77
C TYR A 54 5.82 6.16 -1.85
N VAL A 55 5.11 6.34 -0.74
CA VAL A 55 3.65 6.23 -0.67
C VAL A 55 3.00 7.58 -0.91
N LYS A 56 1.93 7.59 -1.72
CA LYS A 56 1.08 8.76 -1.95
C LYS A 56 -0.37 8.38 -1.74
N VAL A 57 -1.10 9.16 -0.96
CA VAL A 57 -2.55 8.99 -0.78
C VAL A 57 -3.29 10.04 -1.60
N ASP A 58 -4.29 9.59 -2.35
CA ASP A 58 -5.21 10.43 -3.12
C ASP A 58 -6.65 10.01 -2.79
N GLY A 59 -7.31 10.78 -1.93
CA GLY A 59 -8.66 10.48 -1.44
C GLY A 59 -8.74 9.15 -0.70
N GLN A 60 -9.36 8.15 -1.34
CA GLN A 60 -9.54 6.79 -0.82
C GLN A 60 -8.63 5.77 -1.52
N THR A 61 -7.63 6.22 -2.25
CA THR A 61 -6.65 5.38 -2.93
C THR A 61 -5.25 5.70 -2.44
N ALA A 62 -4.45 4.67 -2.18
CA ALA A 62 -3.02 4.83 -1.90
C ALA A 62 -2.21 4.22 -3.04
N HIS A 63 -1.12 4.90 -3.38
CA HIS A 63 -0.20 4.56 -4.44
C HIS A 63 1.17 4.30 -3.85
N ILE A 64 1.85 3.27 -4.34
CA ILE A 64 3.28 3.04 -4.09
C ILE A 64 3.97 3.37 -5.39
N VAL A 65 4.78 4.42 -5.38
CA VAL A 65 5.36 5.03 -6.59
C VAL A 65 6.87 4.82 -6.57
N PHE A 66 7.43 4.42 -7.70
CA PHE A 66 8.88 4.40 -7.94
C PHE A 66 9.18 5.43 -9.04
N ASP A 67 9.64 6.62 -8.64
CA ASP A 67 9.75 7.77 -9.53
C ASP A 67 11.11 7.84 -10.26
N THR A 68 11.34 6.89 -11.16
CA THR A 68 12.44 6.97 -12.13
C THR A 68 11.94 6.74 -13.56
N PRO A 69 12.51 7.42 -14.57
CA PRO A 69 12.09 7.28 -15.97
C PRO A 69 12.15 5.84 -16.49
N TYR A 70 13.04 5.01 -15.92
CA TYR A 70 13.26 3.63 -16.33
C TYR A 70 12.53 2.60 -15.46
N ALA A 71 11.84 2.99 -14.37
CA ALA A 71 11.14 2.06 -13.47
C ALA A 71 10.17 1.16 -14.24
N ARG A 72 9.33 1.75 -15.11
CA ARG A 72 8.37 1.01 -15.93
C ARG A 72 9.03 -0.04 -16.81
N ARG A 73 10.15 0.31 -17.45
CA ARG A 73 10.91 -0.63 -18.30
C ARG A 73 11.41 -1.80 -17.47
N LEU A 74 12.07 -1.54 -16.33
CA LEU A 74 12.57 -2.62 -15.48
C LEU A 74 11.44 -3.47 -14.90
N TYR A 75 10.29 -2.86 -14.59
CA TYR A 75 9.15 -3.57 -14.02
C TYR A 75 8.53 -4.56 -15.00
N PHE A 76 8.29 -4.15 -16.25
CA PHE A 76 7.57 -4.96 -17.23
C PHE A 76 8.45 -5.89 -18.08
N HIS A 77 9.77 -5.89 -17.86
CA HIS A 77 10.73 -6.76 -18.54
C HIS A 77 11.40 -7.75 -17.56
N PRO A 78 10.66 -8.74 -17.02
CA PRO A 78 11.22 -9.72 -16.08
C PRO A 78 12.27 -10.64 -16.71
N GLU A 79 12.38 -10.70 -18.04
CA GLU A 79 13.38 -11.47 -18.79
C GLU A 79 14.81 -10.90 -18.69
N TYR A 80 14.98 -9.69 -18.14
CA TYR A 80 16.30 -9.09 -17.96
C TYR A 80 17.12 -9.81 -16.89
N ASN A 81 18.45 -9.83 -17.09
CA ASN A 81 19.39 -10.31 -16.10
C ASN A 81 19.64 -9.22 -15.06
N PHE A 82 18.85 -9.22 -13.99
CA PHE A 82 19.01 -8.28 -12.88
C PHE A 82 20.25 -8.62 -12.05
N ARG A 83 20.98 -7.58 -11.63
CA ARG A 83 22.11 -7.74 -10.72
C ARG A 83 21.60 -8.04 -9.31
N GLN A 84 22.18 -9.06 -8.67
CA GLN A 84 21.74 -9.58 -7.37
C GLN A 84 22.83 -9.47 -6.27
N ASP A 85 23.87 -8.68 -6.50
CA ASP A 85 24.95 -8.45 -5.55
C ASP A 85 24.49 -7.71 -4.28
N LYS A 86 23.55 -6.76 -4.42
CA LYS A 86 23.06 -5.92 -3.31
C LYS A 86 21.65 -6.30 -2.87
N ASN A 87 20.78 -6.57 -3.83
CA ASN A 87 19.44 -7.09 -3.60
C ASN A 87 19.36 -8.51 -4.18
N PRO A 88 19.52 -9.56 -3.34
CA PRO A 88 19.63 -10.94 -3.82
C PRO A 88 18.39 -11.43 -4.58
N ASN A 89 17.23 -10.86 -4.28
CA ASN A 89 15.96 -11.23 -4.91
C ASN A 89 15.54 -10.27 -6.02
N ALA A 90 16.44 -9.40 -6.49
CA ALA A 90 16.15 -8.41 -7.52
C ALA A 90 15.55 -9.06 -8.78
N ARG A 91 14.39 -8.54 -9.19
CA ARG A 91 13.62 -9.06 -10.33
C ARG A 91 12.72 -7.97 -10.92
N GLY A 92 12.21 -8.19 -12.13
CA GLY A 92 11.09 -7.44 -12.68
C GLY A 92 9.80 -7.75 -11.92
N ARG A 93 8.71 -7.01 -12.21
CA ARG A 93 7.38 -7.26 -11.64
C ARG A 93 7.37 -7.32 -10.11
N TRP A 94 8.23 -6.55 -9.44
CA TRP A 94 8.48 -6.67 -7.99
C TRP A 94 7.28 -6.33 -7.08
N MET A 95 6.19 -5.79 -7.63
CA MET A 95 4.95 -5.50 -6.88
C MET A 95 3.86 -6.58 -7.09
N ASP A 96 4.08 -7.56 -7.97
CA ASP A 96 3.04 -8.55 -8.30
C ASP A 96 2.66 -9.42 -7.11
N ASP A 97 3.61 -9.75 -6.22
CA ASP A 97 3.35 -10.59 -5.05
C ASP A 97 2.26 -10.02 -4.11
N TYR A 98 2.02 -8.71 -4.16
CA TYR A 98 1.05 -8.01 -3.32
C TYR A 98 -0.34 -7.87 -3.97
N GLN A 99 -0.50 -8.35 -5.20
CA GLN A 99 -1.79 -8.36 -5.90
C GLN A 99 -2.70 -9.48 -5.37
N VAL A 100 -4.00 -9.35 -5.60
CA VAL A 100 -4.98 -10.38 -5.25
C VAL A 100 -4.65 -11.69 -5.97
N GLY A 101 -4.64 -12.80 -5.23
CA GLY A 101 -4.28 -14.13 -5.70
C GLY A 101 -2.78 -14.45 -5.63
N TYR A 102 -1.95 -13.53 -5.10
CA TYR A 102 -0.50 -13.73 -4.95
C TYR A 102 -0.09 -13.91 -3.48
N PRO A 103 1.12 -14.44 -3.21
CA PRO A 103 1.52 -14.89 -1.87
C PRO A 103 1.45 -13.83 -0.76
N LYS A 104 1.53 -12.54 -1.10
CA LYS A 104 1.54 -11.41 -0.16
C LYS A 104 0.27 -10.55 -0.22
N GLU A 105 -0.80 -11.03 -0.85
CA GLU A 105 -2.08 -10.30 -0.96
C GLU A 105 -2.64 -9.84 0.39
N GLY A 106 -2.38 -10.60 1.46
CA GLY A 106 -2.94 -10.36 2.79
C GLY A 106 -2.36 -9.16 3.53
N ILE A 107 -1.14 -8.70 3.18
CA ILE A 107 -0.43 -7.65 3.93
C ILE A 107 -1.25 -6.36 3.99
N ALA A 108 -1.80 -5.93 2.85
CA ALA A 108 -2.60 -4.71 2.76
C ALA A 108 -3.83 -4.78 3.68
N LEU A 109 -4.59 -5.87 3.59
CA LEU A 109 -5.83 -6.04 4.33
C LEU A 109 -5.59 -6.15 5.83
N GLU A 110 -4.59 -6.93 6.25
CA GLU A 110 -4.27 -7.11 7.66
C GLU A 110 -3.73 -5.81 8.29
N ALA A 111 -2.81 -5.12 7.60
CA ALA A 111 -2.32 -3.82 8.05
C ALA A 111 -3.48 -2.81 8.18
N GLN A 112 -4.33 -2.70 7.15
CA GLN A 112 -5.46 -1.77 7.18
C GLN A 112 -6.42 -2.08 8.32
N LYS A 113 -6.78 -3.35 8.56
CA LYS A 113 -7.64 -3.76 9.68
C LYS A 113 -7.06 -3.32 11.03
N ILE A 114 -5.78 -3.61 11.27
CA ILE A 114 -5.09 -3.26 12.52
C ILE A 114 -5.09 -1.75 12.73
N TYR A 115 -4.67 -0.99 11.71
CA TYR A 115 -4.56 0.45 11.80
C TYR A 115 -5.92 1.15 11.85
N PHE A 116 -6.93 0.63 11.16
CA PHE A 116 -8.28 1.17 11.20
C PHE A 116 -8.87 1.02 12.60
N LYS A 117 -8.76 -0.17 13.21
CA LYS A 117 -9.20 -0.39 14.60
C LYS A 117 -8.49 0.54 15.58
N LYS A 118 -7.16 0.67 15.43
CA LYS A 118 -6.33 1.56 16.26
C LYS A 118 -6.73 3.04 16.13
N ASN A 119 -6.97 3.51 14.91
CA ASN A 119 -7.29 4.92 14.65
C ASN A 119 -8.77 5.27 14.89
N ALA A 120 -9.67 4.29 14.81
CA ALA A 120 -11.11 4.50 14.99
C ALA A 120 -11.49 4.82 16.45
N GLY A 121 -10.55 4.76 17.41
CA GLY A 121 -10.78 5.16 18.80
C GLY A 121 -11.93 4.39 19.46
N GLY A 122 -12.04 3.08 19.19
CA GLY A 122 -13.05 2.20 19.75
C GLY A 122 -14.42 2.23 19.03
N LEU A 123 -14.56 3.01 17.95
CA LEU A 123 -15.77 2.99 17.11
C LEU A 123 -15.88 1.72 16.25
N VAL A 124 -14.75 1.05 16.03
CA VAL A 124 -14.63 -0.22 15.29
C VAL A 124 -14.03 -1.25 16.23
N LYS A 125 -14.72 -2.38 16.42
CA LYS A 125 -14.30 -3.49 17.30
C LYS A 125 -13.51 -4.55 16.54
#